data_AF-A0A855UEG8-F1
#
_entry.id   AF-A0A855UEG8-F1
#
_cell.length_a   1.000
_cell.length_b   1.000
_cell.length_c   1.000
_cell.angle_alpha   90.00
_cell.angle_beta   90.00
_cell.angle_gamma   90.00
#
_symmetry.space_group_name_H-M   'P 1'
#
loop_
_entity.id
_entity.type
_entity.pdbx_description
1 polymer ?
#
loop_
_entity_poly.entity_id
_entity_poly.type
_entity_poly.pdbx_seq_one_letter_code
_entity_poly.pdbx_strand_id
1 'polypeptide(L)' 'MGCKKNFVIKVSQNFGGGVEQWYYYSGTTYTVQGEVFGNFVDDIRNAKDYTSKKRAENAMEKLKIKVWNWSNMMVIQK' A
#
# COMPACT_ATOMS: atom_id res chain seq x y z
N MET A 1 -25.02 -11.56 9.51
CA MET A 1 -24.38 -11.01 8.30
C MET A 1 -22.90 -10.82 8.63
N GLY A 2 -22.02 -11.69 8.12
CA GLY A 2 -20.59 -11.63 8.48
C GLY A 2 -19.96 -10.34 7.97
N CYS A 3 -19.29 -9.56 8.84
CA CYS A 3 -18.48 -8.43 8.41
C CYS A 3 -17.52 -8.92 7.32
N LYS A 4 -17.65 -8.39 6.10
CA LYS A 4 -16.69 -8.65 5.02
C LYS A 4 -15.35 -8.11 5.51
N LYS A 5 -14.45 -9.02 5.90
CA LYS A 5 -13.08 -8.69 6.28
C LYS A 5 -12.35 -8.26 5.02
N ASN A 6 -12.18 -6.95 4.85
CA ASN A 6 -11.35 -6.42 3.78
C ASN A 6 -9.91 -6.31 4.27
N PHE A 7 -8.98 -6.39 3.33
CA PHE A 7 -7.56 -6.23 3.58
C PHE A 7 -7.05 -5.04 2.79
N VAL A 8 -6.09 -4.32 3.35
CA VAL A 8 -5.45 -3.17 2.70
C VAL A 8 -3.93 -3.29 2.83
N ILE A 9 -3.21 -2.67 1.91
CA ILE A 9 -1.74 -2.60 1.95
C ILE A 9 -1.37 -1.28 2.64
N LYS A 10 -0.62 -1.38 3.73
CA LYS A 10 -0.08 -0.27 4.50
C LYS A 10 1.42 -0.17 4.22
N VAL A 11 1.91 1.02 3.93
CA VAL A 11 3.32 1.31 3.62
C VAL A 11 3.83 2.38 4.57
N SER A 12 5.01 2.18 5.14
CA SER A 12 5.72 3.27 5.81
C SER A 12 6.46 4.09 4.76
N GLN A 13 6.80 5.33 5.05
CA GLN A 13 7.73 6.15 4.29
C GLN A 13 8.57 6.94 5.26
N ASN A 14 9.88 6.99 5.01
CA ASN A 14 10.81 7.79 5.79
C ASN A 14 11.22 9.00 4.93
N PHE A 15 10.73 10.19 5.30
CA PHE A 15 11.02 11.43 4.57
C PHE A 15 12.30 12.13 5.05
N GLY A 16 13.17 11.42 5.79
CA GLY A 16 14.31 12.01 6.49
C GLY A 16 13.89 12.60 7.85
N GLY A 17 14.84 12.69 8.78
CA GLY A 17 14.59 13.20 10.14
C GLY A 17 14.06 12.17 11.14
N GLY A 18 14.02 10.88 10.79
CA GLY A 18 13.68 9.78 11.71
C GLY A 18 12.19 9.58 11.99
N VAL A 19 11.31 10.38 11.35
CA VAL A 19 9.85 10.22 11.48
C VAL A 19 9.35 9.28 10.38
N GLU A 20 8.95 8.08 10.80
CA GLU A 20 8.26 7.13 9.94
C GLU A 20 6.77 7.49 9.85
N GLN A 21 6.29 7.78 8.64
CA GLN A 21 4.87 8.04 8.40
C GLN A 21 4.25 6.85 7.67
N TRP A 22 3.01 6.53 8.01
CA TRP A 22 2.31 5.40 7.45
C TRP A 22 1.17 5.84 6.53
N TYR A 23 1.10 5.20 5.37
CA TYR A 23 0.10 5.43 4.34
C TYR A 23 -0.53 4.12 3.88
N TYR A 24 -1.61 4.24 3.11
CA TYR A 24 -2.34 3.12 2.52
C TYR A 24 -2.27 3.19 1.01
N TYR A 25 -2.09 2.05 0.35
CA TYR A 25 -2.10 1.99 -1.10
C TYR A 25 -3.52 2.21 -1.65
N SER A 26 -3.68 3.18 -2.55
CA SER A 26 -4.97 3.54 -3.14
C SER A 26 -5.43 2.59 -4.26
N GLY A 27 -4.54 1.72 -4.76
CA GLY A 27 -4.84 0.81 -5.88
C GLY A 27 -4.39 1.33 -7.24
N THR A 28 -3.91 2.57 -7.32
CA THR A 28 -3.39 3.17 -8.55
C THR A 28 -1.88 3.37 -8.48
N THR A 29 -1.25 3.31 -9.64
CA THR A 29 0.17 3.63 -9.84
C THR A 29 0.27 4.73 -10.88
N TYR A 30 1.32 5.55 -10.80
CA TYR A 30 1.64 6.56 -11.80
C TYR A 30 3.08 6.41 -12.28
N THR A 31 3.38 6.92 -13.47
CA THR A 31 4.71 6.80 -14.08
C THR A 31 5.36 8.18 -14.17
N VAL A 32 6.61 8.32 -13.73
CA VAL A 32 7.41 9.55 -13.87
C VAL A 32 8.75 9.17 -14.49
N GLN A 33 9.10 9.77 -15.63
CA GLN A 33 10.38 9.52 -16.33
C GLN A 33 10.69 8.03 -16.60
N GLY A 34 9.66 7.21 -16.80
CA GLY A 34 9.78 5.76 -17.03
C GLY A 34 9.75 4.90 -15.77
N GLU A 35 9.79 5.50 -14.58
CA GLU A 35 9.69 4.81 -13.28
C GLU A 35 8.25 4.77 -12.78
N VAL A 36 7.84 3.66 -12.14
CA VAL A 36 6.47 3.45 -11.65
C VAL A 36 6.40 3.64 -10.14
N PHE A 37 5.52 4.54 -9.71
CA PHE A 37 5.29 4.89 -8.32
C PHE A 37 3.89 4.45 -7.87
N GLY A 38 3.78 3.97 -6.64
CA GLY A 38 2.48 3.71 -6.01
C GLY A 38 1.84 5.01 -5.56
N ASN A 39 0.52 5.15 -5.72
CA ASN A 39 -0.22 6.26 -5.15
C ASN A 39 -0.74 5.86 -3.75
N PHE A 40 -0.39 6.67 -2.75
CA PHE A 40 -0.66 6.37 -1.34
C PHE A 40 -1.49 7.49 -0.70
N VAL A 41 -2.38 7.09 0.21
CA VAL A 41 -3.32 7.98 0.93
C VAL A 41 -3.14 7.81 2.43
N ASP A 42 -3.37 8.88 3.20
CA ASP A 42 -3.32 8.84 4.67
C ASP A 42 -4.55 8.17 5.30
N ASP A 43 -5.69 8.16 4.59
CA ASP A 43 -6.96 7.62 5.08
C ASP A 43 -7.23 6.18 4.57
N ILE A 44 -7.39 5.24 5.50
CA ILE A 44 -7.73 3.83 5.24
C ILE A 44 -9.04 3.65 4.46
N ARG A 45 -9.96 4.63 4.53
CA ARG A 45 -11.23 4.60 3.78
C ARG A 45 -11.00 4.73 2.28
N ASN A 46 -9.95 5.43 1.87
CA ASN A 46 -9.56 5.64 0.47
C ASN A 46 -8.57 4.59 -0.05
N ALA A 47 -8.18 3.64 0.80
CA ALA A 47 -7.30 2.55 0.43
C ALA A 47 -7.99 1.54 -0.49
N LYS A 48 -7.20 0.84 -1.29
CA LYS A 48 -7.71 -0.28 -2.08
C LYS A 48 -8.11 -1.44 -1.18
N ASP A 49 -9.41 -1.73 -1.15
CA ASP A 49 -9.95 -2.90 -0.49
C ASP A 49 -9.66 -4.18 -1.31
N TYR A 50 -9.08 -5.17 -0.63
CA TYR A 50 -8.88 -6.53 -1.15
C TYR A 50 -9.80 -7.50 -0.41
N THR A 51 -10.48 -8.35 -1.17
CA THR A 51 -11.45 -9.32 -0.62
C THR A 51 -10.81 -10.50 0.12
N SER A 52 -9.48 -10.63 0.07
CA SER A 52 -8.74 -11.66 0.81
C SER A 52 -7.30 -11.23 1.07
N LYS A 53 -6.73 -11.72 2.17
CA LYS A 53 -5.34 -11.47 2.56
C LYS A 53 -4.37 -11.85 1.43
N LYS A 54 -4.55 -13.04 0.85
CA LYS A 54 -3.72 -13.56 -0.25
C LYS A 54 -3.71 -12.65 -1.48
N ARG A 55 -4.84 -12.00 -1.80
CA ARG A 55 -4.91 -11.03 -2.91
C ARG A 55 -4.14 -9.74 -2.59
N ALA A 56 -4.25 -9.25 -1.36
CA ALA A 56 -3.49 -8.09 -0.90
C ALA A 56 -1.99 -8.39 -0.87
N GLU A 57 -1.59 -9.57 -0.40
CA GLU A 57 -0.17 -10.00 -0.35
C GLU A 57 0.44 -10.07 -1.75
N ASN A 58 -0.21 -10.73 -2.70
CA ASN A 58 0.26 -10.80 -4.09
C ASN A 58 0.35 -9.40 -4.73
N ALA A 59 -0.62 -8.51 -4.46
CA ALA A 59 -0.56 -7.14 -4.94
C ALA A 59 0.59 -6.34 -4.29
N MET A 60 0.86 -6.56 -2.99
CA MET A 60 1.98 -5.98 -2.27
C MET A 60 3.32 -6.45 -2.84
N GLU A 61 3.49 -7.74 -3.13
CA GLU A 61 4.71 -8.27 -3.75
C GLU A 61 4.98 -7.64 -5.12
N LYS A 62 3.93 -7.49 -5.95
CA LYS A 62 4.04 -6.77 -7.22
C LYS A 62 4.40 -5.29 -7.05
N LEU A 63 3.89 -4.66 -5.99
CA LEU A 63 4.23 -3.27 -5.67
C LEU A 63 5.69 -3.13 -5.26
N LYS A 64 6.19 -4.05 -4.41
CA LYS A 64 7.59 -4.09 -3.93
C LYS A 64 8.60 -4.18 -5.08
N ILE A 65 8.27 -4.92 -6.15
CA ILE A 65 9.13 -5.03 -7.33
C ILE A 65 9.16 -3.73 -8.15
N LYS A 66 8.03 -3.02 -8.22
CA LYS A 66 7.87 -1.84 -9.07
C LYS A 66 8.38 -0.56 -8.42
N VAL A 67 8.21 -0.43 -7.11
CA VAL A 67 8.53 0.79 -6.38
C VAL A 67 9.95 0.67 -5.83
N TRP A 68 10.91 1.24 -6.56
CA TRP A 68 12.29 1.38 -6.11
C TRP A 68 12.28 2.28 -4.86
N ASN A 69 12.79 1.77 -3.73
CA ASN A 69 13.24 2.55 -2.57
C ASN A 69 12.31 2.84 -1.36
N TRP A 70 11.09 2.33 -1.23
CA TRP A 70 10.23 2.72 -0.08
C TRP A 70 9.96 1.56 0.90
N SER A 71 10.54 1.69 2.11
CA SER A 71 10.01 1.37 3.45
C SER A 71 9.14 0.12 3.72
N ASN A 72 8.91 -0.22 4.99
CA ASN A 72 8.17 -1.42 5.40
C ASN A 72 6.74 -1.43 4.84
N MET A 73 6.39 -2.49 4.10
CA MET A 73 5.03 -2.76 3.63
C MET A 73 4.42 -3.94 4.38
N MET A 74 3.15 -3.82 4.76
CA MET A 74 2.38 -4.88 5.39
C MET A 74 0.93 -4.91 4.92
N VAL A 75 0.28 -6.07 5.05
CA VAL A 75 -1.16 -6.22 4.83
C VAL A 75 -1.87 -6.21 6.18
N ILE A 76 -2.87 -5.36 6.33
CA ILE A 76 -3.71 -5.30 7.54
C ILE A 76 -5.17 -5.58 7.19
N GLN A 77 -5.93 -6.03 8.18
CA GLN A 77 -7.38 -6.14 8.08
C GLN A 77 -8.01 -4.77 8.39
N LYS A 78 -8.92 -4.32 7.53
CA LYS A 78 -9.76 -3.13 7.73
C LYS A 78 -11.00 -3.46 8.54
#